data_AF-A0A242BTK3-F1
#
_entry.id   AF-A0A242BTK3-F1
#
_cell.length_a   1.000
_cell.length_b   1.000
_cell.length_c   1.000
_cell.angle_alpha   90.00
_cell.angle_beta   90.00
_cell.angle_gamma   90.00
#
_symmetry.space_group_name_H-M   'P 1'
#
loop_
_entity.id
_entity.type
_entity.pdbx_description
1 polymer ?
#
loop_
_entity_poly.entity_id
_entity_poly.type
_entity_poly.pdbx_seq_one_letter_code
_entity_poly.pdbx_strand_id
1 'polypeptide(L)'
;MEFITNNAMIVTALPSFKKEVKKAHGFAQALFGGSVTTIVTNPIGYQTFFISMTGALEGSDQYKEFESKRGEFTEFIVSFGFEDDSNLFQLIDVSYNEVGKIAIDNSL
;
A
#
# COMPACT_ATOMS: atom_id res chain seq x y z
N MET A 1 -5.62 25.43 -7.38
CA MET A 1 -6.51 24.44 -8.03
C MET A 1 -6.35 23.17 -7.25
N GLU A 2 -7.45 22.65 -6.73
CA GLU A 2 -7.49 21.32 -6.10
C GLU A 2 -7.63 20.31 -7.23
N PHE A 3 -6.87 19.21 -7.16
CA PHE A 3 -6.86 18.17 -8.17
C PHE A 3 -7.37 16.87 -7.57
N ILE A 4 -7.96 16.01 -8.41
CA ILE A 4 -8.22 14.63 -8.01
C ILE A 4 -6.91 13.86 -8.05
N THR A 5 -6.46 13.37 -6.89
CA THR A 5 -5.28 12.52 -6.78
C THR A 5 -5.75 11.07 -6.63
N ASN A 6 -5.31 10.22 -7.54
CA ASN A 6 -5.43 8.78 -7.45
C ASN A 6 -4.16 8.26 -6.81
N ASN A 7 -4.27 7.34 -5.84
CA ASN A 7 -3.10 6.63 -5.38
C ASN A 7 -3.30 5.11 -5.45
N ALA A 8 -2.19 4.40 -5.41
CA ALA A 8 -2.13 2.96 -5.29
C ALA A 8 -0.91 2.59 -4.46
N MET A 9 -1.07 1.62 -3.57
CA MET A 9 0.04 1.00 -2.86
C MET A 9 0.40 -0.32 -3.51
N ILE A 10 1.69 -0.54 -3.72
CA ILE A 10 2.26 -1.82 -4.13
C ILE A 10 3.00 -2.38 -2.93
N VAL A 11 2.57 -3.54 -2.44
CA VAL A 11 3.19 -4.21 -1.29
C VAL A 11 3.91 -5.44 -1.78
N THR A 12 5.21 -5.51 -1.58
CA THR A 12 6.05 -6.65 -1.99
C THR A 12 6.83 -7.19 -0.80
N ALA A 13 6.86 -8.50 -0.60
CA ALA A 13 7.59 -9.13 0.50
C ALA A 13 8.74 -10.01 0.02
N LEU A 14 9.77 -10.13 0.86
CA LEU A 14 10.88 -11.04 0.65
C LEU A 14 10.42 -12.52 0.55
N PRO A 15 11.12 -13.35 -0.24
CA PRO A 15 10.87 -14.79 -0.27
C PRO A 15 11.01 -15.39 1.14
N SER A 16 10.07 -16.26 1.51
CA SER A 16 9.97 -17.02 2.78
C SER A 16 8.90 -16.55 3.77
N PHE A 17 8.41 -15.31 3.67
CA PHE A 17 7.50 -14.72 4.66
C PHE A 17 6.01 -14.86 4.32
N LYS A 18 5.61 -16.08 3.92
CA LYS A 18 4.25 -16.34 3.41
C LYS A 18 3.14 -16.09 4.43
N LYS A 19 3.44 -16.27 5.73
CA LYS A 19 2.44 -16.08 6.80
C LYS A 19 2.19 -14.60 7.04
N GLU A 20 3.25 -13.81 7.06
CA GLU A 20 3.26 -12.37 7.24
C GLU A 20 2.55 -11.70 6.06
N VAL A 21 2.86 -12.13 4.83
CA VAL A 21 2.14 -11.67 3.63
C VAL A 21 0.64 -11.92 3.72
N LYS A 22 0.20 -13.09 4.19
CA LYS A 22 -1.22 -13.37 4.39
C LYS A 22 -1.86 -12.48 5.46
N LYS A 23 -1.13 -12.15 6.53
CA LYS A 23 -1.60 -11.21 7.56
C LYS A 23 -1.74 -9.80 7.01
N ALA A 24 -0.72 -9.29 6.31
CA ALA A 24 -0.74 -8.00 5.63
C ALA A 24 -1.88 -7.90 4.61
N HIS A 25 -2.04 -8.92 3.78
CA HIS A 25 -3.13 -8.97 2.80
C HIS A 25 -4.51 -8.98 3.47
N GLY A 26 -4.71 -9.79 4.51
CA GLY A 26 -5.97 -9.82 5.26
C GLY A 26 -6.29 -8.50 5.97
N PHE A 27 -5.27 -7.84 6.54
CA PHE A 27 -5.44 -6.52 7.15
C PHE A 27 -5.78 -5.45 6.12
N ALA A 28 -5.08 -5.45 4.96
CA ALA A 28 -5.44 -4.59 3.84
C ALA A 28 -6.88 -4.81 3.37
N GLN A 29 -7.32 -6.07 3.26
CA GLN A 29 -8.70 -6.38 2.87
C GLN A 29 -9.72 -5.88 3.89
N ALA A 30 -9.40 -5.89 5.18
CA ALA A 30 -10.27 -5.33 6.21
C ALA A 30 -10.39 -3.79 6.09
N LEU A 31 -9.31 -3.10 5.76
CA LEU A 31 -9.28 -1.63 5.63
C LEU A 31 -9.89 -1.13 4.31
N PHE A 32 -9.51 -1.76 3.20
CA PHE A 32 -9.77 -1.27 1.84
C PHE A 32 -10.80 -2.12 1.07
N GLY A 33 -11.26 -3.24 1.64
CA GLY A 33 -12.29 -4.08 1.05
C GLY A 33 -11.90 -4.63 -0.32
N GLY A 34 -12.81 -4.49 -1.29
CA GLY A 34 -12.64 -4.99 -2.65
C GLY A 34 -11.55 -4.31 -3.48
N SER A 35 -10.91 -3.27 -2.96
CA SER A 35 -9.84 -2.55 -3.66
C SER A 35 -8.46 -3.21 -3.54
N VAL A 36 -8.38 -4.34 -2.83
CA VAL A 36 -7.14 -5.12 -2.67
C VAL A 36 -7.13 -6.30 -3.64
N THR A 37 -6.09 -6.39 -4.46
CA THR A 37 -5.94 -7.50 -5.39
C THR A 37 -5.57 -8.79 -4.67
N THR A 38 -5.70 -9.92 -5.36
CA THR A 38 -5.11 -11.19 -4.88
C THR A 38 -3.59 -11.09 -4.81
N ILE A 39 -2.99 -11.90 -3.93
CA ILE A 39 -1.53 -12.04 -3.85
C ILE A 39 -1.02 -12.77 -5.11
N VAL A 40 -0.06 -12.17 -5.79
CA VAL A 40 0.68 -12.75 -6.91
C VAL A 40 2.07 -13.15 -6.42
N THR A 41 2.58 -14.29 -6.89
CA THR A 41 3.94 -14.76 -6.58
C THR A 41 4.77 -14.77 -7.84
N ASN A 42 5.96 -14.15 -7.83
CA ASN A 42 6.86 -14.16 -8.97
C ASN A 42 7.73 -15.45 -9.01
N PRO A 43 8.45 -15.73 -10.12
CA PRO A 43 9.24 -16.95 -10.25
C PRO A 43 10.37 -17.12 -9.22
N ILE A 44 10.83 -16.03 -8.62
CA ILE A 44 11.89 -16.02 -7.59
C ILE A 44 11.32 -15.99 -6.16
N GLY A 45 10.00 -16.15 -6.00
CA GLY A 45 9.34 -16.39 -4.72
C GLY A 45 8.87 -15.15 -3.95
N TYR A 46 9.05 -13.94 -4.49
CA TYR A 46 8.49 -12.73 -3.90
C TYR A 46 6.98 -12.74 -4.07
N GLN A 47 6.29 -12.17 -3.08
CA GLN A 47 4.83 -12.06 -3.10
C GLN A 47 4.43 -10.60 -3.11
N THR A 48 3.53 -10.25 -4.03
CA THR A 48 3.08 -8.88 -4.25
C THR A 48 1.56 -8.80 -4.30
N PHE A 49 0.99 -7.74 -3.75
CA PHE A 49 -0.40 -7.37 -3.98
C PHE A 49 -0.52 -5.86 -4.10
N PHE A 50 -1.63 -5.42 -4.69
CA PHE A 50 -1.92 -4.01 -4.92
C PHE A 50 -3.13 -3.59 -4.10
N ILE A 51 -3.08 -2.36 -3.59
CA ILE A 51 -4.22 -1.67 -3.00
C ILE A 51 -4.53 -0.52 -3.96
N SER A 52 -5.56 -0.69 -4.77
CA SER A 52 -6.09 0.39 -5.61
C SER A 52 -6.90 1.33 -4.73
N MET A 53 -6.89 2.61 -5.08
CA MET A 53 -7.72 3.58 -4.38
C MET A 53 -8.48 4.44 -5.37
N THR A 54 -9.63 4.90 -4.91
CA THR A 54 -10.44 5.86 -5.62
C THR A 54 -9.75 7.21 -5.63
N GLY A 55 -9.66 7.84 -6.80
CA GLY A 55 -9.28 9.26 -6.89
C GLY A 55 -10.18 10.12 -6.02
N ALA A 56 -9.60 10.92 -5.15
CA ALA A 56 -10.31 11.86 -4.30
C ALA A 56 -9.74 13.27 -4.47
N LEU A 57 -10.60 14.27 -4.31
CA LEU A 57 -10.17 15.66 -4.25
C LEU A 57 -9.31 15.84 -2.99
N GLU A 58 -8.11 16.38 -3.15
CA GLU A 58 -7.21 16.62 -2.02
C GLU A 58 -7.90 17.46 -0.94
N GLY A 59 -7.79 17.04 0.32
CA GLY A 59 -8.44 17.70 1.46
C GLY A 59 -9.92 17.38 1.68
N SER A 60 -10.57 16.65 0.77
CA SER A 60 -11.93 16.10 0.99
C SER A 60 -11.96 15.08 2.12
N ASP A 61 -13.14 14.83 2.68
CA ASP A 61 -13.28 13.83 3.76
C ASP A 61 -12.92 12.42 3.29
N GLN A 62 -13.23 12.09 2.03
CA GLN A 62 -12.83 10.82 1.43
C GLN A 62 -11.29 10.70 1.32
N TYR A 63 -10.60 11.79 0.97
CA TYR A 63 -9.14 11.82 0.94
C TYR A 63 -8.55 11.64 2.34
N LYS A 64 -9.10 12.33 3.35
CA LYS A 64 -8.65 12.20 4.75
C LYS A 64 -8.89 10.80 5.32
N GLU A 65 -10.06 10.23 5.06
CA GLU A 65 -10.37 8.85 5.47
C GLU A 65 -9.37 7.87 4.86
N PHE A 66 -9.03 8.07 3.58
CA PHE A 66 -8.02 7.27 2.93
C PHE A 66 -6.64 7.43 3.58
N GLU A 67 -6.16 8.67 3.76
CA GLU A 67 -4.84 8.92 4.37
C GLU A 67 -4.75 8.31 5.77
N SER A 68 -5.85 8.32 6.53
CA SER A 68 -5.94 7.63 7.82
C SER A 68 -5.75 6.11 7.68
N LYS A 69 -6.47 5.47 6.75
CA LYS A 69 -6.35 4.01 6.52
C LYS A 69 -4.97 3.64 5.97
N ARG A 70 -4.39 4.49 5.13
CA ARG A 70 -3.01 4.34 4.64
C ARG A 70 -2.03 4.38 5.80
N GLY A 71 -2.12 5.38 6.68
CA GLY A 71 -1.30 5.45 7.89
C GLY A 71 -1.40 4.19 8.75
N GLU A 72 -2.63 3.75 9.03
CA GLU A 72 -2.88 2.52 9.81
C GLU A 72 -2.26 1.27 9.15
N PHE A 73 -2.39 1.15 7.83
CA PHE A 73 -1.78 0.05 7.09
C PHE A 73 -0.25 0.11 7.12
N THR A 74 0.34 1.29 6.92
CA THR A 74 1.79 1.49 6.96
C THR A 74 2.35 1.16 8.34
N GLU A 75 1.72 1.62 9.42
CA GLU A 75 2.13 1.28 10.80
C GLU A 75 2.06 -0.24 11.04
N PHE A 76 1.01 -0.90 10.55
CA PHE A 76 0.91 -2.35 10.61
C PHE A 76 2.05 -3.05 9.86
N ILE A 77 2.42 -2.56 8.68
CA ILE A 77 3.54 -3.13 7.91
C ILE A 77 4.89 -2.89 8.62
N VAL A 78 5.13 -1.69 9.13
CA VAL A 78 6.33 -1.35 9.91
C VAL A 78 6.47 -2.24 11.15
N SER A 79 5.36 -2.72 11.73
CA SER A 79 5.41 -3.64 12.88
C SER A 79 6.05 -5.01 12.58
N PHE A 80 6.27 -5.35 11.29
CA PHE A 80 7.02 -6.54 10.87
C PHE A 80 8.52 -6.27 10.66
N GLY A 81 8.99 -5.04 10.90
CA GLY A 81 10.40 -4.67 10.83
C GLY A 81 11.24 -5.49 11.80
N PHE A 82 12.49 -5.72 11.43
CA PHE A 82 13.49 -6.36 12.27
C PHE A 82 14.13 -5.35 13.24
N GLU A 83 14.84 -5.84 14.25
CA GLU A 83 15.51 -4.97 15.25
C GLU A 83 16.61 -4.07 14.66
N ASP A 84 17.10 -4.38 13.46
CA ASP A 84 18.13 -3.63 12.74
C ASP A 84 17.55 -2.61 11.74
N ASP A 85 16.28 -2.24 11.91
CA ASP A 85 15.49 -1.36 11.04
C ASP A 85 15.30 -1.88 9.60
N SER A 86 15.72 -3.11 9.29
CA SER A 86 15.39 -3.73 8.00
C SER A 86 13.92 -4.16 7.96
N ASN A 87 13.32 -4.16 6.77
CA ASN A 87 11.91 -4.48 6.59
C ASN A 87 11.70 -5.73 5.74
N LEU A 88 10.71 -6.52 6.16
CA LEU A 88 10.22 -7.69 5.44
C LEU A 88 9.49 -7.31 4.14
N PHE A 89 8.82 -6.16 4.18
CA PHE A 89 8.02 -5.61 3.12
C PHE A 89 8.70 -4.38 2.52
N GLN A 90 8.52 -4.21 1.22
CA GLN A 90 8.72 -2.97 0.51
C GLN A 90 7.33 -2.41 0.14
N LEU A 91 7.12 -1.12 0.37
CA LEU A 91 5.87 -0.44 0.05
C LEU A 91 6.14 0.71 -0.93
N ILE A 92 5.50 0.65 -2.09
CA ILE A 92 5.60 1.71 -3.10
C ILE A 92 4.25 2.38 -3.17
N ASP A 93 4.23 3.65 -2.80
CA ASP A 93 3.10 4.54 -3.00
C ASP A 93 3.22 5.23 -4.37
N VAL A 94 2.23 5.02 -5.22
CA VAL A 94 2.13 5.67 -6.52
C VAL A 94 0.95 6.60 -6.50
N SER A 95 1.19 7.89 -6.71
CA SER A 95 0.18 8.92 -6.81
C SER A 95 0.21 9.57 -8.19
N TYR A 96 -0.96 9.84 -8.76
CA TYR A 96 -1.09 10.62 -9.99
C TYR A 96 -2.38 11.43 -10.01
N ASN A 97 -2.36 12.56 -10.72
CA ASN A 97 -3.53 13.41 -10.86
C ASN A 97 -3.88 13.72 -12.31
N GLU A 98 -5.00 14.41 -12.51
CA GLU A 98 -5.56 14.74 -13.83
C GLU A 98 -4.68 15.65 -14.71
N VAL A 99 -3.71 16.34 -14.12
CA VAL A 99 -2.74 17.16 -14.84
C VAL A 99 -1.44 16.39 -15.15
N GLY A 100 -1.42 15.08 -14.92
CA GLY A 100 -0.29 14.21 -15.22
C GLY A 100 0.90 14.37 -14.28
N LYS A 101 0.72 15.02 -13.12
CA LYS A 101 1.75 14.98 -12.07
C LYS A 101 1.73 13.58 -11.47
N ILE A 102 2.91 13.01 -11.34
CA ILE A 102 3.14 11.69 -10.76
C ILE A 102 4.11 11.88 -9.60
N ALA A 103 3.82 11.29 -8.45
CA ALA A 103 4.81 11.10 -7.40
C ALA A 103 4.85 9.63 -7.00
N ILE A 104 6.07 9.11 -6.93
CA ILE A 104 6.35 7.76 -6.45
C ILE A 104 7.13 7.95 -5.15
N ASP A 105 6.56 7.45 -4.08
CA ASP A 105 7.23 7.37 -2.78
C ASP A 105 7.51 5.91 -2.47
N ASN A 106 8.74 5.64 -2.07
CA ASN A 106 9.17 4.30 -1.70
C ASN A 106 9.34 4.33 -0.19
N SER A 107 8.28 3.92 0.50
CA SER A 107 8.25 3.86 1.94
C SER A 107 8.56 2.42 2.38
N LEU A 108 9.38 2.29 3.44
CA LEU A 108 10.04 1.08 3.97
C LEU A 108 11.44 0.81 3.41
#